data_AF-A0A924IY16-F1
#
_entry.id   AF-A0A924IY16-F1
#
_cell.length_a   1.000
_cell.length_b   1.000
_cell.length_c   1.000
_cell.angle_alpha   90.00
_cell.angle_beta   90.00
_cell.angle_gamma   90.00
#
_symmetry.space_group_name_H-M   'P 1'
#
loop_
_entity.id
_entity.type
_entity.pdbx_description
1 polymer ?
#
loop_
_entity_poly.entity_id
_entity_poly.type
_entity_poly.pdbx_seq_one_letter_code
_entity_poly.pdbx_strand_id
1 'polypeptide(L)' 'MQTYAGIPEENATLENSKVMLVTVPYDGTSTWGKGADKG' A
#
# COMPACT_ATOMS: atom_id res chain seq x y z
N MET A 1 -0.02 -14.29 10.15
CA MET A 1 0.51 -13.76 8.86
C MET A 1 0.73 -12.26 9.04
N GLN A 2 1.56 -11.59 8.23
CA GLN A 2 1.61 -10.13 8.21
C GLN A 2 0.83 -9.63 6.99
N THR A 3 -0.11 -8.73 7.24
CA THR A 3 -0.98 -8.09 6.24
C THR A 3 -0.52 -6.64 6.04
N TYR A 4 -0.86 -6.06 4.88
CA TYR A 4 -0.52 -4.67 4.59
C TYR A 4 -1.12 -3.73 5.67
N ALA A 5 -0.31 -2.81 6.19
CA ALA A 5 -0.67 -1.88 7.26
C ALA A 5 -1.26 -2.52 8.54
N GLY A 6 -1.08 -3.83 8.77
CA GLY A 6 -1.60 -4.52 9.94
C GLY A 6 -3.11 -4.78 9.93
N ILE A 7 -3.74 -4.78 8.74
CA ILE A 7 -5.18 -5.07 8.58
C ILE A 7 -5.49 -6.49 9.06
N PRO A 8 -6.54 -6.73 9.88
CA PRO A 8 -6.90 -8.08 10.30
C PRO A 8 -7.06 -9.04 9.10
N GLU A 9 -6.57 -10.28 9.21
CA GLU A 9 -6.54 -11.25 8.10
C GLU A 9 -7.93 -11.46 7.46
N GLU A 10 -8.99 -11.47 8.28
CA GLU A 10 -10.39 -11.58 7.85
C GLU A 10 -10.85 -10.46 6.90
N ASN A 11 -10.23 -9.28 6.98
CA ASN A 11 -10.53 -8.10 6.17
C ASN A 11 -9.49 -7.86 5.06
N ALA A 12 -8.41 -8.65 5.04
CA ALA A 12 -7.32 -8.53 4.06
C ALA A 12 -7.52 -9.44 2.84
N THR A 13 -8.73 -10.00 2.65
CA THR A 13 -9.10 -10.83 1.50
C THR A 13 -9.96 -10.06 0.51
N LEU A 14 -9.84 -10.42 -0.78
CA LEU A 14 -10.59 -9.75 -1.85
C LEU A 14 -12.11 -9.87 -1.64
N GLU A 15 -12.57 -11.04 -1.19
CA GLU A 15 -13.99 -11.34 -1.02
C GLU A 15 -14.66 -10.55 0.12
N ASN A 16 -13.91 -10.27 1.19
CA ASN A 16 -14.44 -9.56 2.36
C ASN A 16 -14.18 -8.05 2.32
N SER A 17 -13.23 -7.60 1.51
CA SER A 17 -12.85 -6.19 1.45
C SER A 17 -13.91 -5.33 0.76
N LYS A 18 -14.42 -4.30 1.45
CA LYS A 18 -15.27 -3.27 0.85
C LYS A 18 -14.47 -2.16 0.17
N VAL A 19 -13.24 -1.94 0.63
CA VAL A 19 -12.31 -0.92 0.14
C VAL A 19 -10.92 -1.55 0.11
N MET A 20 -10.16 -1.28 -0.95
CA MET A 20 -8.82 -1.81 -1.16
C MET A 20 -7.77 -0.71 -1.02
N LEU A 21 -6.70 -1.01 -0.28
CA LEU A 21 -5.51 -0.17 -0.19
C LEU A 21 -4.48 -0.66 -1.22
N VAL A 22 -3.99 0.25 -2.05
CA VAL A 22 -2.97 -0.04 -3.06
C VAL A 22 -1.82 0.95 -2.91
N THR A 23 -0.60 0.44 -2.85
CA THR A 23 0.62 1.24 -2.91
C THR A 23 1.01 1.50 -4.35
N VAL A 24 1.28 2.75 -4.70
CA VAL A 24 1.88 3.11 -5.99
C VAL A 24 3.24 3.74 -5.70
N PRO A 25 4.33 2.94 -5.67
CA PRO A 25 5.66 3.49 -5.52
C PRO A 25 6.08 4.18 -6.82
N TYR A 26 6.07 5.51 -6.82
CA TYR A 26 6.48 6.30 -7.98
C TYR A 26 7.21 7.57 -7.55
N ASP A 27 8.46 7.71 -8.02
CA ASP A 27 9.29 8.88 -7.78
C ASP A 27 9.92 9.44 -9.08
N GLY A 28 9.20 9.32 -10.20
CA GLY A 28 9.72 9.70 -11.52
C GLY A 28 9.81 11.22 -11.77
N THR A 29 9.07 12.03 -11.02
CA THR A 29 8.94 13.48 -11.26
C THR A 29 9.42 14.35 -10.09
N SER A 30 9.82 13.75 -8.96
CA SER A 30 10.29 14.51 -7.80
C SER A 30 11.64 15.16 -8.06
N THR A 31 11.70 16.45 -7.79
CA THR A 31 12.90 17.29 -7.99
C THR A 31 13.69 17.49 -6.69
N TRP A 32 13.03 17.45 -5.53
CA TRP A 32 13.63 17.50 -4.19
C TRP A 32 12.98 16.46 -3.30
N GLY A 33 13.72 15.88 -2.34
CA GLY A 33 13.17 14.88 -1.42
C GLY A 33 12.78 13.56 -2.09
N LYS A 34 13.70 12.99 -2.89
CA LYS A 34 13.51 11.69 -3.57
C LYS A 34 13.35 10.52 -2.61
N GLY A 35 12.66 9.47 -3.07
CA GLY A 35 12.47 8.20 -2.35
C GLY A 35 11.00 7.76 -2.19
N ALA A 36 10.04 8.42 -2.85
CA ALA A 36 8.63 8.02 -2.82
C ALA A 36 8.36 6.64 -3.44
N ASP A 37 9.32 6.12 -4.22
CA ASP A 37 9.35 4.78 -4.79
C ASP A 37 9.75 3.70 -3.77
N LYS A 38 10.21 4.09 -2.59
CA LYS A 38 10.63 3.17 -1.51
C LYS A 38 9.55 2.92 -0.46
N GLY A 39 8.35 3.47 -0.67
CA GLY A 39 7.17 3.30 0.19
C GLY A 39 6.43 2.01 -0.05
#